data_AF-A0A9W3BES3-F1
#
_entry.id   AF-A0A9W3BES3-F1
#
_cell.length_a   1.000
_cell.length_b   1.000
_cell.length_c   1.000
_cell.angle_alpha   90.00
_cell.angle_beta   90.00
_cell.angle_gamma   90.00
#
_symmetry.space_group_name_H-M   'P 1'
#
loop_
_entity.id
_entity.type
_entity.pdbx_description
1 polymer ?
#
loop_
_entity_poly.entity_id
_entity_poly.type
_entity_poly.pdbx_seq_one_letter_code
_entity_poly.pdbx_strand_id
1 'polypeptide(L)'
;MKLVFLVVCLVAVAVAQLSLGDLVHHEVEAIMNQYPHLTIHECTVRCDALFDMGTTADEQATDDLCRHACECEIRQNCDAHTHPPHPTQQPPNGR
;
A
#
# COMPACT_ATOMS: atom_id res chain seq x y z
N MET A 1 -4.46 -19.20 27.99
CA MET A 1 -3.13 -19.25 27.32
C MET A 1 -3.21 -19.86 25.92
N LYS A 2 -3.74 -21.09 25.75
CA LYS A 2 -3.93 -21.72 24.42
C LYS A 2 -4.86 -20.95 23.46
N LEU A 3 -5.97 -20.42 23.97
CA LEU A 3 -6.90 -19.57 23.20
C LEU A 3 -6.26 -18.24 22.77
N VAL A 4 -5.48 -17.62 23.65
CA VAL A 4 -4.76 -16.37 23.34
C VAL A 4 -3.72 -16.63 22.25
N PHE A 5 -2.98 -17.74 22.32
CA PHE A 5 -2.00 -18.11 21.29
C PHE A 5 -2.66 -18.36 19.93
N LEU A 6 -3.80 -19.06 19.90
CA LEU A 6 -4.56 -19.28 18.66
C LEU A 6 -5.10 -17.99 18.04
N VAL A 7 -5.62 -17.08 18.87
CA VAL A 7 -6.11 -15.77 18.42
C VAL A 7 -4.95 -14.92 17.89
N VAL A 8 -3.81 -14.88 18.58
CA VAL A 8 -2.61 -14.16 18.12
C VAL A 8 -2.10 -14.70 16.79
N CYS A 9 -2.06 -16.04 16.62
CA CYS A 9 -1.66 -16.65 15.34
C CYS A 9 -2.62 -16.32 14.20
N LEU A 10 -3.94 -16.34 14.43
CA LEU A 10 -4.93 -15.98 13.41
C LEU A 10 -4.81 -14.52 12.97
N VAL A 11 -4.60 -13.61 13.92
CA VAL A 11 -4.40 -12.18 13.61
C VAL A 11 -3.10 -11.98 12.83
N ALA A 12 -2.00 -12.62 13.22
CA ALA A 12 -0.72 -12.48 12.52
C ALA A 12 -0.78 -12.94 11.04
N VAL A 13 -1.54 -14.01 10.74
CA VAL A 13 -1.71 -14.51 9.36
C VAL A 13 -2.54 -13.53 8.51
N ALA A 14 -3.54 -12.86 9.07
CA ALA A 14 -4.38 -11.92 8.32
C ALA A 14 -3.64 -10.64 7.90
N VAL A 15 -2.70 -10.15 8.73
CA VAL A 15 -1.97 -8.90 8.47
C VAL A 15 -0.87 -9.06 7.41
N ALA A 16 -0.38 -10.30 7.19
CA ALA A 16 0.71 -10.58 6.25
C ALA A 16 0.32 -10.45 4.76
N GLN A 17 -0.94 -10.12 4.45
CA GLN A 17 -1.45 -10.01 3.08
C GLN A 17 -1.59 -8.55 2.59
N LEU A 18 -1.36 -7.55 3.45
CA LEU A 18 -1.48 -6.14 3.05
C LEU A 18 -0.25 -5.71 2.25
N SER A 19 -0.45 -5.18 1.04
CA SER A 19 0.64 -4.60 0.27
C SER A 19 0.96 -3.20 0.79
N LEU A 20 2.24 -2.80 0.72
CA LEU A 20 2.64 -1.43 1.06
C LEU A 20 1.94 -0.39 0.17
N GLY A 21 1.67 -0.74 -1.10
CA GLY A 21 0.96 0.13 -2.04
C GLY A 21 -0.48 0.41 -1.63
N ASP A 22 -1.22 -0.59 -1.14
CA ASP A 22 -2.59 -0.40 -0.67
C ASP A 22 -2.64 0.51 0.57
N LEU A 23 -1.65 0.37 1.46
CA LEU A 23 -1.51 1.22 2.64
C LEU A 23 -1.20 2.67 2.25
N VAL A 24 -0.29 2.88 1.30
CA VAL A 24 0.06 4.21 0.78
C VAL A 24 -1.15 4.86 0.09
N HIS A 25 -1.91 4.11 -0.69
CA HIS A 25 -3.10 4.63 -1.37
C HIS A 25 -4.17 5.11 -0.38
N HIS A 26 -4.48 4.30 0.65
CA HIS A 26 -5.39 4.69 1.72
C HIS A 26 -4.94 5.95 2.46
N GLU A 27 -3.64 6.12 2.66
CA GLU A 27 -3.12 7.32 3.29
C GLU A 27 -3.25 8.54 2.39
N VAL A 28 -3.00 8.42 1.09
CA VAL A 28 -3.22 9.50 0.13
C VAL A 28 -4.70 9.90 0.07
N GLU A 29 -5.65 8.96 0.12
CA GLU A 29 -7.07 9.28 0.24
C GLU A 29 -7.36 10.10 1.50
N ALA A 30 -6.78 9.71 2.66
CA ALA A 30 -6.95 10.44 3.91
C ALA A 30 -6.37 11.87 3.84
N ILE A 31 -5.17 12.02 3.26
CA ILE A 31 -4.52 13.32 3.03
C ILE A 31 -5.41 14.21 2.14
N MET A 32 -5.94 13.68 1.04
CA MET A 32 -6.79 14.43 0.11
C MET A 32 -8.13 14.83 0.72
N ASN A 33 -8.69 13.99 1.60
CA ASN A 33 -9.89 14.32 2.38
C ASN A 33 -9.65 15.46 3.38
N GLN A 34 -8.45 15.52 3.97
CA GLN A 34 -8.07 16.57 4.92
C GLN A 34 -7.68 17.89 4.24
N TYR A 35 -7.04 17.80 3.07
CA TYR A 35 -6.52 18.95 2.32
C TYR A 35 -7.07 18.94 0.89
N PRO A 36 -8.31 19.44 0.69
CA PRO A 36 -8.84 19.59 -0.65
C PRO A 36 -7.96 20.58 -1.42
N HIS A 37 -7.56 20.22 -2.65
CA HIS A 37 -6.75 21.03 -3.57
C HIS A 37 -5.22 21.03 -3.37
N LEU A 38 -4.63 19.93 -2.91
CA LEU A 38 -3.18 19.75 -2.98
C LEU A 38 -2.69 19.63 -4.43
N THR A 39 -1.49 20.17 -4.68
CA THR A 39 -0.70 19.77 -5.85
C THR A 39 -0.11 18.37 -5.65
N ILE A 40 0.28 17.70 -6.74
CA ILE A 40 0.93 16.38 -6.67
C ILE A 40 2.15 16.42 -5.75
N HIS A 41 2.99 17.46 -5.88
CA HIS A 41 4.18 17.63 -5.03
C HIS A 41 3.83 17.74 -3.54
N GLU A 42 2.85 18.57 -3.18
CA GLU A 42 2.45 18.73 -1.78
C GLU A 42 1.81 17.46 -1.20
N CYS A 43 1.07 16.70 -2.03
CA CYS A 43 0.58 15.39 -1.66
C CYS A 43 1.72 14.41 -1.40
N THR A 44 2.71 14.34 -2.29
CA THR A 44 3.86 13.43 -2.17
C THR A 44 4.67 13.71 -0.92
N VAL A 45 5.01 14.98 -0.64
CA VAL A 45 5.77 15.36 0.57
C VAL A 45 5.03 14.96 1.86
N ARG A 46 3.70 15.07 1.86
CA ARG A 46 2.87 14.70 3.03
C ARG A 46 2.80 13.19 3.22
N CYS A 47 2.65 12.44 2.13
CA CYS A 47 2.64 10.99 2.13
C CYS A 47 3.99 10.44 2.58
N ASP A 48 5.09 10.93 2.00
CA ASP A 48 6.45 10.50 2.32
C ASP A 48 6.78 10.71 3.81
N ALA A 49 6.39 11.86 4.39
CA ALA A 49 6.61 12.14 5.81
C ALA A 49 5.93 11.15 6.78
N LEU A 50 4.93 10.39 6.33
CA LEU A 50 4.25 9.37 7.14
C LEU A 50 4.96 8.02 7.10
N PHE A 51 5.78 7.81 6.09
CA PHE A 51 6.49 6.58 5.79
C PHE A 51 8.01 6.82 5.72
N ASP A 52 8.52 7.85 6.40
CA ASP A 52 9.95 8.13 6.57
C ASP A 52 10.63 6.95 7.29
N MET A 53 10.96 5.95 6.49
CA MET A 53 11.62 4.71 6.87
C MET A 53 13.11 4.99 6.70
N GLY A 54 13.83 5.28 7.79
CA GLY A 54 15.20 5.82 7.79
C GLY A 54 16.33 4.97 7.18
N THR A 55 16.06 4.15 6.16
CA THR A 55 17.03 3.59 5.22
C THR A 55 16.73 4.08 3.79
N THR A 56 17.78 4.46 3.06
CA THR A 56 17.67 5.12 1.74
C THR A 56 16.98 4.28 0.66
N ALA A 57 16.96 2.95 0.82
CA ALA A 57 16.28 2.05 -0.12
C ALA A 57 14.77 1.96 0.14
N ASP A 58 14.36 2.04 1.42
CA ASP A 58 12.96 2.05 1.81
C ASP A 58 12.33 3.44 1.55
N GLU A 59 13.12 4.50 1.69
CA GLU A 59 12.77 5.87 1.28
C GLU A 59 12.39 5.91 -0.21
N GLN A 60 13.26 5.41 -1.10
CA GLN A 60 13.02 5.51 -2.55
C GLN A 60 11.78 4.70 -3.02
N ALA A 61 11.54 3.53 -2.43
CA ALA A 61 10.35 2.73 -2.74
C ALA A 61 9.06 3.43 -2.31
N THR A 62 9.09 4.09 -1.15
CA THR A 62 7.98 4.86 -0.60
C THR A 62 7.71 6.12 -1.42
N ASP A 63 8.76 6.80 -1.86
CA ASP A 63 8.70 8.03 -2.67
C ASP A 63 7.98 7.78 -4.01
N ASP A 64 8.30 6.65 -4.66
CA ASP A 64 7.67 6.24 -5.92
C ASP A 64 6.20 5.83 -5.73
N LEU A 65 5.89 5.12 -4.65
CA LEU A 65 4.51 4.73 -4.30
C LEU A 65 3.65 5.96 -3.98
N CYS A 66 4.15 6.86 -3.15
CA CYS A 66 3.47 8.11 -2.78
C CYS A 66 3.23 8.99 -4.01
N ARG A 67 4.23 9.15 -4.88
CA ARG A 67 4.07 9.92 -6.12
C ARG A 67 3.00 9.31 -7.03
N HIS A 68 3.04 7.99 -7.25
CA HIS A 68 2.08 7.31 -8.12
C HIS A 68 0.65 7.42 -7.58
N ALA A 69 0.45 7.18 -6.28
CA ALA A 69 -0.86 7.30 -5.64
C ALA A 69 -1.41 8.74 -5.70
N CYS A 70 -0.59 9.74 -5.41
CA CYS A 70 -0.97 11.15 -5.52
C CYS A 70 -1.34 11.55 -6.96
N GLU A 71 -0.59 11.08 -7.96
CA GLU A 71 -0.95 11.31 -9.37
C GLU A 71 -2.27 10.66 -9.75
N CYS A 72 -2.51 9.42 -9.29
CA CYS A 72 -3.74 8.70 -9.56
C CYS A 72 -4.95 9.43 -8.94
N GLU A 73 -4.90 9.81 -7.66
CA GLU A 73 -6.01 10.49 -6.97
C GLU A 73 -6.30 11.88 -7.53
N ILE A 74 -5.26 12.69 -7.78
CA ILE A 74 -5.43 14.07 -8.26
C ILE A 74 -5.86 14.10 -9.73
N ARG A 75 -5.31 13.23 -10.57
CA ARG A 75 -5.67 13.17 -12.02
C ARG A 75 -6.85 12.24 -12.29
N GLN A 76 -7.33 11.51 -11.30
CA GLN A 76 -8.40 10.50 -11.42
C GLN A 76 -8.08 9.45 -12.49
N ASN A 77 -6.80 9.06 -12.62
CA ASN A 77 -6.31 8.07 -13.59
C ASN A 77 -5.73 6.84 -12.88
N CYS A 78 -6.47 6.35 -11.90
CA CYS A 78 -6.14 5.13 -11.17
C CYS A 78 -6.50 3.91 -12.02
N ASP A 79 -5.69 3.60 -13.04
CA ASP A 79 -5.76 2.28 -13.66
C ASP A 79 -5.34 1.25 -12.61
N ALA A 80 -6.18 0.24 -12.36
CA ALA A 80 -5.95 -0.81 -11.38
C ALA A 80 -4.75 -1.68 -11.77
N HIS A 81 -3.53 -1.19 -11.52
CA HIS A 81 -2.28 -1.85 -11.87
C HIS A 81 -1.37 -1.98 -10.65
N THR A 82 -1.83 -2.70 -9.63
CA THR A 82 -1.00 -3.09 -8.46
C THR A 82 -1.09 -4.55 -8.09
N HIS A 83 -1.35 -5.44 -9.05
CA HIS A 83 -1.03 -6.85 -8.89
C HIS A 83 -0.19 -7.33 -10.07
N PRO A 84 1.12 -7.65 -9.90
CA PRO A 84 1.65 -8.76 -10.67
C PRO A 84 0.71 -9.94 -10.41
N PRO A 85 0.19 -10.62 -11.46
CA PRO A 85 -0.69 -11.75 -11.25
C PRO A 85 0.04 -12.75 -10.35
N HIS A 86 -0.52 -13.00 -9.18
CA HIS A 86 -0.11 -14.12 -8.36
C HIS A 86 -0.18 -15.36 -9.27
N PRO A 87 0.92 -16.10 -9.52
CA PRO A 87 0.83 -17.32 -10.30
C PRO A 87 -0.03 -18.28 -9.49
N THR A 88 -1.29 -18.41 -9.88
CA THR A 88 -2.16 -19.49 -9.43
C THR A 88 -1.47 -20.76 -9.89
N GLN A 89 -0.77 -21.44 -8.98
CA GLN A 89 -0.31 -22.81 -9.20
C GLN A 89 -1.57 -23.66 -9.33
N GLN A 90 -2.07 -23.76 -10.55
CA GLN A 90 -3.10 -24.72 -10.92
C GLN A 90 -2.49 -26.11 -10.67
N PRO A 91 -3.05 -26.94 -9.78
CA PRO A 91 -2.54 -28.28 -9.57
C PRO A 91 -2.64 -29.07 -10.91
N PRO A 92 -1.62 -29.86 -11.26
CA PRO A 92 -1.61 -30.61 -12.51
C PRO A 92 -2.78 -31.59 -12.50
N ASN A 93 -3.65 -31.45 -13.51
CA ASN A 93 -4.79 -32.33 -13.74
C ASN A 93 -4.26 -33.76 -13.94
N GLY A 94 -4.52 -34.63 -12.97
CA GLY A 94 -4.19 -36.05 -13.03
C GLY A 94 -5.06 -36.74 -14.09
N ARG A 95 -4.37 -37.48 -14.97
CA ARG A 95 -4.95 -38.40 -15.95
C ARG A 95 -5.35 -39.71 -15.29
#